data_AF-V4BGV6-F1
#
_entry.id   AF-V4BGV6-F1
#
_cell.length_a   1.000
_cell.length_b   1.000
_cell.length_c   1.000
_cell.angle_alpha   90.00
_cell.angle_beta   90.00
_cell.angle_gamma   90.00
#
_symmetry.space_group_name_H-M   'P 1'
#
loop_
_entity.id
_entity.type
_entity.pdbx_description
1 polymer ?
#
loop_
_entity_poly.entity_id
_entity_poly.type
_entity_poly.pdbx_seq_one_letter_code
_entity_poly.pdbx_strand_id
1 'polypeptide(L)'
;MNSDVEKHIKQNHQWQILPANVKQSLGNSAKEYDKAIVNFSVKNQLRFKGNLIRHLLKDERKYYEDVVTYSREHLMLYPYHLADVIVKGLRLTPFAYYVNMMQDIMTQEKSYDSLPNFTAADCLRLLGIGRNQYIDLMNQCRSSKVRLFDLRNGFFRHNILNKAYLD
;
A
#
# COMPACT_ATOMS: atom_id res chain seq x y z
N MET A 1 -16.88 9.83 0.20
CA MET A 1 -17.24 9.54 -1.21
C MET A 1 -18.70 9.10 -1.23
N ASN A 2 -19.47 9.43 -2.27
CA ASN A 2 -20.88 9.08 -2.33
C ASN A 2 -21.04 7.56 -2.45
N SER A 3 -21.73 6.94 -1.49
CA SER A 3 -21.92 5.48 -1.44
C SER A 3 -22.56 4.91 -2.71
N ASP A 4 -23.37 5.71 -3.40
CA ASP A 4 -24.02 5.28 -4.64
C ASP A 4 -23.05 5.26 -5.82
N VAL A 5 -22.13 6.24 -5.90
CA VAL A 5 -21.05 6.24 -6.91
C VAL A 5 -20.20 4.98 -6.77
N GLU A 6 -19.84 4.60 -5.54
CA GLU A 6 -19.06 3.38 -5.28
C GLU A 6 -19.79 2.10 -5.69
N LYS A 7 -21.11 2.01 -5.46
CA LYS A 7 -21.91 0.85 -5.93
C LYS A 7 -21.83 0.70 -7.44
N HIS A 8 -21.96 1.80 -8.19
CA HIS A 8 -21.86 1.77 -9.64
C HIS A 8 -20.46 1.40 -10.14
N ILE A 9 -19.40 1.85 -9.46
CA ILE A 9 -18.02 1.45 -9.77
C ILE A 9 -17.84 -0.06 -9.54
N LYS A 10 -18.32 -0.60 -8.41
CA LYS A 10 -18.26 -2.05 -8.10
C LYS A 10 -18.98 -2.91 -9.14
N GLN A 11 -20.05 -2.38 -9.74
CA GLN A 11 -20.83 -3.04 -10.78
C GLN A 11 -20.26 -2.85 -12.20
N ASN A 12 -19.11 -2.18 -12.34
CA ASN A 12 -18.49 -1.83 -13.63
C ASN A 12 -19.41 -1.01 -14.55
N HIS A 13 -20.26 -0.15 -13.98
CA HIS A 13 -21.09 0.74 -14.76
C HIS A 13 -20.30 1.89 -15.37
N GLN A 14 -20.31 1.99 -16.71
CA GLN A 14 -19.69 3.09 -17.44
C GLN A 14 -20.49 4.39 -17.29
N TRP A 15 -19.84 5.55 -17.50
CA TRP A 15 -20.48 6.87 -17.38
C TRP A 15 -21.81 6.98 -18.12
N GLN A 16 -21.89 6.41 -19.33
CA GLN A 16 -23.06 6.53 -20.21
C GLN A 16 -24.33 5.97 -19.54
N ILE A 17 -24.22 4.84 -18.86
CA ILE A 17 -25.34 4.12 -18.23
C ILE A 17 -25.60 4.54 -16.78
N LEU A 18 -24.85 5.50 -16.24
CA LEU A 18 -25.10 5.99 -14.89
C LEU A 18 -26.44 6.73 -14.79
N PRO A 19 -27.19 6.51 -13.70
CA PRO A 19 -28.38 7.29 -13.36
C PRO A 19 -28.11 8.80 -13.25
N ALA A 20 -29.12 9.62 -13.55
CA ALA A 20 -29.00 11.08 -13.58
C ALA A 20 -28.64 11.68 -12.20
N ASN A 21 -29.18 11.13 -11.12
CA ASN A 21 -28.83 11.53 -9.74
C ASN A 21 -27.33 11.30 -9.43
N VAL A 22 -26.76 10.20 -9.90
CA VAL A 22 -25.35 9.87 -9.71
C VAL A 22 -24.47 10.81 -10.54
N LYS A 23 -24.84 11.06 -11.80
CA LYS A 23 -24.15 12.05 -12.65
C LYS A 23 -24.17 13.44 -12.04
N GLN A 24 -25.31 13.88 -11.52
CA GLN A 24 -25.45 15.17 -10.83
C GLN A 24 -24.54 15.27 -9.61
N SER A 25 -24.43 14.19 -8.82
CA SER A 25 -23.53 14.16 -7.65
C SER A 25 -22.04 14.32 -8.00
N LEU A 26 -21.68 14.07 -9.25
CA LEU A 26 -20.33 14.24 -9.82
C LEU A 26 -20.22 15.52 -10.67
N GLY A 27 -21.14 16.47 -10.49
CA GLY A 27 -21.17 17.72 -11.26
C GLY A 27 -21.42 17.51 -12.75
N ASN A 28 -22.09 16.42 -13.13
CA ASN A 28 -22.30 15.98 -14.52
C ASN A 28 -21.00 15.85 -15.33
N SER A 29 -19.88 15.60 -14.65
CA SER A 29 -18.56 15.50 -15.27
C SER A 29 -18.09 14.05 -15.36
N ALA A 30 -17.94 13.53 -16.58
CA ALA A 30 -17.35 12.22 -16.81
C ALA A 30 -15.92 12.13 -16.24
N LYS A 31 -15.14 13.21 -16.34
CA LYS A 31 -13.78 13.27 -15.77
C LYS A 31 -13.77 13.09 -14.25
N GLU A 32 -14.80 13.58 -13.56
CA GLU A 32 -14.88 13.42 -12.11
C GLU A 32 -15.25 11.98 -11.73
N TYR A 33 -16.04 11.30 -12.56
CA TYR A 33 -16.26 9.87 -12.42
C TYR A 33 -14.98 9.06 -12.68
N ASP A 34 -14.19 9.41 -13.70
CA ASP A 34 -12.91 8.74 -13.98
C ASP A 34 -11.96 8.83 -12.79
N LYS A 35 -11.85 10.02 -12.17
CA LYS A 35 -11.08 10.19 -10.92
C LYS A 35 -11.65 9.34 -9.78
N ALA A 36 -12.97 9.29 -9.65
CA ALA A 36 -13.62 8.47 -8.63
C ALA A 36 -13.34 6.98 -8.84
N ILE A 37 -13.36 6.49 -10.07
CA ILE A 37 -12.99 5.11 -10.42
C ILE A 37 -11.55 4.82 -10.02
N VAL A 38 -10.60 5.69 -10.39
CA VAL A 38 -9.17 5.50 -10.07
C VAL A 38 -8.97 5.46 -8.55
N ASN A 39 -9.51 6.44 -7.83
CA ASN A 39 -9.39 6.54 -6.38
C ASN A 39 -10.00 5.32 -5.68
N PHE A 40 -11.22 4.95 -6.07
CA PHE A 40 -11.91 3.77 -5.54
C PHE A 40 -11.12 2.49 -5.82
N SER A 41 -10.61 2.33 -7.04
CA SER A 41 -9.89 1.12 -7.46
C SER A 41 -8.57 0.95 -6.72
N VAL A 42 -7.84 2.05 -6.47
CA VAL A 42 -6.59 2.05 -5.69
C VAL A 42 -6.86 1.70 -4.23
N LYS A 43 -7.82 2.40 -3.60
CA LYS A 43 -8.20 2.20 -2.19
C LYS A 43 -8.68 0.79 -1.88
N ASN A 44 -9.44 0.21 -2.80
CA ASN A 44 -10.01 -1.12 -2.65
C ASN A 44 -9.15 -2.21 -3.30
N GLN A 45 -7.94 -1.87 -3.77
CA GLN A 45 -6.97 -2.83 -4.31
C GLN A 45 -7.58 -3.73 -5.40
N LEU A 46 -8.34 -3.13 -6.33
CA LEU A 46 -9.00 -3.87 -7.40
C LEU A 46 -7.99 -4.41 -8.41
N ARG A 47 -8.34 -5.50 -9.09
CA ARG A 47 -7.53 -5.99 -10.22
C ARG A 47 -7.68 -5.04 -11.41
N PHE A 48 -6.58 -4.82 -12.12
CA PHE A 48 -6.60 -4.02 -13.35
C PHE A 48 -7.50 -4.65 -14.42
N LYS A 49 -7.33 -5.96 -14.64
CA LYS A 49 -8.17 -6.73 -15.57
C LYS A 49 -9.56 -6.97 -14.97
N GLY A 50 -10.58 -6.78 -15.79
CA GLY A 50 -11.99 -6.99 -15.41
C GLY A 50 -12.66 -5.81 -14.72
N ASN A 51 -11.94 -4.71 -14.48
CA ASN A 51 -12.49 -3.49 -13.89
C ASN A 51 -12.39 -2.28 -14.83
N LEU A 52 -13.19 -1.25 -14.55
CA LEU A 52 -13.23 0.02 -15.31
C LEU A 52 -11.86 0.68 -15.48
N ILE A 53 -10.94 0.47 -14.53
CA ILE A 53 -9.60 1.06 -14.55
C ILE A 53 -8.81 0.76 -15.83
N ARG A 54 -9.03 -0.42 -16.44
CA ARG A 54 -8.39 -0.84 -17.70
C ARG A 54 -8.71 0.10 -18.86
N HIS A 55 -9.87 0.75 -18.84
CA HIS A 55 -10.29 1.68 -19.89
C HIS A 55 -9.76 3.09 -19.67
N LEU A 56 -9.37 3.42 -18.43
CA LEU A 56 -8.92 4.75 -18.05
C LEU A 56 -7.39 4.87 -18.09
N LEU A 57 -6.70 3.83 -17.62
CA LEU A 57 -5.24 3.79 -17.55
C LEU A 57 -4.71 2.79 -18.57
N LYS A 58 -3.64 3.17 -19.28
CA LYS A 58 -2.94 2.30 -20.23
C LYS A 58 -1.84 1.48 -19.56
N ASP A 59 -1.26 2.01 -18.49
CA ASP A 59 -0.12 1.42 -17.81
C ASP A 59 -0.59 0.61 -16.58
N GLU A 60 -0.73 -0.70 -16.78
CA GLU A 60 -1.08 -1.65 -15.73
C GLU A 60 -0.02 -1.69 -14.61
N ARG A 61 1.27 -1.54 -14.98
CA ARG A 61 2.36 -1.56 -14.02
C ARG A 61 2.26 -0.36 -13.09
N LYS A 62 2.13 0.84 -13.66
CA LYS A 62 2.00 2.08 -12.89
C LYS A 62 0.79 2.05 -11.95
N TYR A 63 -0.33 1.49 -12.41
CA TYR A 63 -1.50 1.32 -11.57
C TYR A 63 -1.21 0.47 -10.31
N TYR A 64 -0.55 -0.68 -10.45
CA TYR A 64 -0.22 -1.49 -9.28
C TYR A 64 0.87 -0.86 -8.39
N GLU A 65 1.78 -0.05 -8.95
CA GLU A 65 2.70 0.76 -8.16
C GLU A 65 1.92 1.75 -7.27
N ASP A 66 0.88 2.39 -7.80
CA ASP A 66 0.03 3.31 -7.05
C ASP A 66 -0.81 2.56 -5.99
N VAL A 67 -1.33 1.36 -6.28
CA VAL A 67 -2.00 0.48 -5.31
C VAL A 67 -1.08 0.14 -4.14
N VAL A 68 0.14 -0.31 -4.42
CA VAL A 68 1.12 -0.67 -3.39
C VAL A 68 1.53 0.55 -2.57
N THR A 69 1.78 1.68 -3.23
CA THR A 69 2.17 2.93 -2.56
C THR A 69 1.08 3.39 -1.61
N TYR A 70 -0.16 3.48 -2.08
CA TYR A 70 -1.31 3.84 -1.26
C TYR A 70 -1.46 2.89 -0.07
N SER A 71 -1.39 1.58 -0.31
CA SER A 71 -1.52 0.56 0.74
C SER A 71 -0.46 0.74 1.82
N ARG A 72 0.80 1.02 1.43
CA ARG A 72 1.92 1.19 2.37
C ARG A 72 1.77 2.46 3.20
N GLU A 73 1.42 3.58 2.57
CA GLU A 73 1.20 4.86 3.24
C GLU A 73 0.08 4.77 4.30
N HIS A 74 -0.91 3.91 4.06
CA HIS A 74 -2.04 3.68 4.95
C HIS A 74 -1.85 2.47 5.90
N LEU A 75 -0.62 1.94 5.99
CA LEU A 75 -0.26 0.81 6.87
C LEU A 75 -1.10 -0.47 6.65
N MET A 76 -1.60 -0.64 5.43
CA MET A 76 -2.42 -1.79 5.07
C MET A 76 -1.59 -3.07 4.99
N LEU A 77 -2.27 -4.20 5.12
CA LEU A 77 -1.66 -5.50 4.84
C LEU A 77 -1.15 -5.55 3.39
N TYR A 78 -0.06 -6.28 3.15
CA TYR A 78 0.36 -6.59 1.78
C TYR A 78 -0.82 -7.23 1.03
N PRO A 79 -1.15 -6.74 -0.19
CA PRO A 79 -2.30 -7.24 -0.94
C PRO A 79 -2.02 -8.63 -1.52
N TYR A 80 -2.16 -9.66 -0.68
CA TYR A 80 -1.87 -11.06 -1.03
C TYR A 80 -2.70 -11.58 -2.19
N HIS A 81 -3.93 -11.10 -2.36
CA HIS A 81 -4.78 -11.44 -3.50
C HIS A 81 -4.28 -10.86 -4.83
N LEU A 82 -3.31 -9.93 -4.81
CA LEU A 82 -2.61 -9.38 -5.97
C LEU A 82 -1.15 -9.84 -6.04
N ALA A 83 -0.73 -10.82 -5.22
CA ALA A 83 0.66 -11.25 -5.17
C ALA A 83 1.18 -11.75 -6.53
N ASP A 84 0.33 -12.39 -7.34
CA ASP A 84 0.66 -12.88 -8.66
C ASP A 84 1.10 -11.76 -9.62
N VAL A 85 0.47 -10.59 -9.54
CA VAL A 85 0.80 -9.43 -10.37
C VAL A 85 1.90 -8.56 -9.75
N ILE A 86 1.93 -8.41 -8.42
CA ILE A 86 2.92 -7.57 -7.75
C ILE A 86 4.31 -8.21 -7.74
N VAL A 87 4.41 -9.50 -7.41
CA VAL A 87 5.70 -10.19 -7.39
C VAL A 87 6.27 -10.30 -8.80
N LYS A 88 5.45 -10.71 -9.78
CA LYS A 88 5.92 -10.89 -11.17
C LYS A 88 6.13 -9.56 -11.89
N GLY A 89 5.21 -8.61 -11.71
CA GLY A 89 5.23 -7.32 -12.40
C GLY A 89 6.15 -6.32 -11.75
N LEU A 90 6.05 -6.11 -10.43
CA LEU A 90 6.79 -5.07 -9.71
C LEU A 90 8.08 -5.58 -9.06
N ARG A 91 8.29 -6.89 -8.99
CA ARG A 91 9.40 -7.53 -8.25
C ARG A 91 9.41 -7.17 -6.77
N LEU A 92 8.22 -6.92 -6.22
CA LEU A 92 8.05 -6.56 -4.81
C LEU A 92 7.49 -7.74 -4.03
N THR A 93 8.31 -8.31 -3.15
CA THR A 93 7.92 -9.39 -2.26
C THR A 93 7.24 -8.84 -1.00
N PRO A 94 6.42 -9.65 -0.29
CA PRO A 94 5.87 -9.27 1.01
C PRO A 94 6.96 -8.82 1.99
N PHE A 95 8.08 -9.55 2.06
CA PHE A 95 9.23 -9.18 2.89
C PHE A 95 9.73 -7.76 2.57
N ALA A 96 10.00 -7.47 1.29
CA ALA A 96 10.47 -6.15 0.88
C ALA A 96 9.43 -5.05 1.14
N TYR A 97 8.14 -5.36 1.01
CA TYR A 97 7.05 -4.43 1.31
C TYR A 97 7.06 -4.01 2.79
N TYR A 98 7.13 -4.97 3.72
CA TYR A 98 7.14 -4.68 5.15
C TYR A 98 8.45 -4.05 5.62
N VAL A 99 9.60 -4.39 5.01
CA VAL A 99 10.86 -3.67 5.27
C VAL A 99 10.71 -2.19 4.94
N ASN A 100 10.15 -1.87 3.76
CA ASN A 100 9.92 -0.47 3.36
C ASN A 100 8.91 0.22 4.29
N MET A 101 7.85 -0.48 4.72
CA MET A 101 6.89 0.07 5.67
C MET A 101 7.53 0.41 7.02
N MET A 102 8.35 -0.50 7.56
CA MET A 102 9.10 -0.27 8.81
C MET A 102 10.01 0.94 8.69
N GLN A 103 10.73 1.05 7.58
CA GLN A 103 11.59 2.19 7.31
C GLN A 103 10.78 3.50 7.26
N ASP A 104 9.62 3.50 6.60
CA ASP A 104 8.74 4.67 6.49
C ASP A 104 8.24 5.13 7.87
N ILE A 105 7.75 4.21 8.71
CA ILE A 105 7.23 4.57 10.05
C ILE A 105 8.35 5.05 10.98
N MET A 106 9.55 4.46 10.91
CA MET A 106 10.70 4.91 11.70
C MET A 106 11.17 6.30 11.27
N THR A 107 11.27 6.53 9.95
CA THR A 107 11.64 7.83 9.37
C THR A 107 10.65 8.92 9.76
N GLN A 108 9.37 8.57 9.89
CA GLN A 108 8.31 9.48 10.33
C GLN A 108 8.16 9.55 11.86
N GLU A 109 9.02 8.85 12.61
CA GLU A 109 8.96 8.70 14.08
C GLU A 109 7.59 8.27 14.62
N LYS A 110 6.85 7.46 13.84
CA LYS A 110 5.56 6.92 14.24
C LYS A 110 5.73 5.79 15.25
N SER A 111 4.78 5.68 16.18
CA SER A 111 4.70 4.54 17.10
C SER A 111 4.37 3.26 16.33
N TYR A 112 4.98 2.13 16.72
CA TYR A 112 4.63 0.80 16.22
C TYR A 112 3.14 0.48 16.45
N ASP A 113 2.54 1.02 17.51
CA ASP A 113 1.12 0.82 17.84
C ASP A 113 0.16 1.44 16.81
N SER A 114 0.67 2.21 15.83
CA SER A 114 -0.12 2.67 14.70
C SER A 114 -0.41 1.59 13.65
N LEU A 115 0.31 0.47 13.68
CA LEU A 115 0.11 -0.64 12.75
C LEU A 115 -1.18 -1.39 13.06
N PRO A 116 -2.05 -1.66 12.07
CA PRO A 116 -3.16 -2.58 12.24
C PRO A 116 -2.69 -3.97 12.68
N ASN A 117 -3.50 -4.68 13.47
CA ASN A 117 -3.13 -5.98 14.07
C ASN A 117 -2.58 -7.00 13.07
N PHE A 118 -3.24 -7.18 11.92
CA PHE A 118 -2.78 -8.11 10.89
C PHE A 118 -1.48 -7.66 10.21
N THR A 119 -1.29 -6.35 10.03
CA THR A 119 -0.05 -5.76 9.53
C THR A 119 1.09 -6.00 10.52
N ALA A 120 0.88 -5.75 11.81
CA ALA A 120 1.86 -5.99 12.87
C ALA A 120 2.23 -7.48 12.99
N ALA A 121 1.24 -8.37 12.92
CA ALA A 121 1.46 -9.82 12.92
C ALA A 121 2.37 -10.26 11.76
N ASP A 122 2.17 -9.71 10.56
CA ASP A 122 3.02 -10.01 9.41
C ASP A 122 4.42 -9.41 9.51
N CYS A 123 4.55 -8.22 10.11
CA CYS A 123 5.85 -7.64 10.41
C CYS A 123 6.66 -8.52 11.36
N LEU A 124 6.01 -9.06 12.41
CA LEU A 124 6.64 -10.01 13.30
C LEU A 124 7.01 -11.30 12.57
N ARG A 125 6.06 -11.89 11.82
CA ARG A 125 6.24 -13.17 11.12
C ARG A 125 7.32 -13.13 10.03
N LEU A 126 7.41 -12.04 9.28
CA LEU A 126 8.30 -11.93 8.12
C LEU A 126 9.63 -11.26 8.45
N LEU A 127 9.67 -10.32 9.40
CA LEU A 127 10.86 -9.54 9.73
C LEU A 127 11.46 -9.89 11.10
N GLY A 128 10.72 -10.59 11.96
CA GLY A 128 11.10 -10.78 13.36
C GLY A 128 11.04 -9.50 14.19
N ILE A 129 10.29 -8.49 13.73
CA ILE A 129 10.17 -7.18 14.39
C ILE A 129 8.80 -7.05 15.03
N GLY A 130 8.75 -7.30 16.33
CA GLY A 130 7.64 -6.92 17.20
C GLY A 130 7.80 -5.51 17.77
N ARG A 131 6.84 -5.11 18.60
CA ARG A 131 6.79 -3.79 19.25
C ARG A 131 8.08 -3.45 20.00
N ASN A 132 8.59 -4.37 20.82
CA ASN A 132 9.78 -4.12 21.63
C ASN A 132 11.04 -4.01 20.76
N GLN A 133 11.18 -4.91 19.77
CA GLN A 133 12.29 -4.83 18.82
C GLN A 133 12.29 -3.52 18.04
N TYR A 134 11.12 -3.01 17.66
CA TYR A 134 10.98 -1.71 17.03
C TYR A 134 11.43 -0.57 17.94
N ILE A 135 11.00 -0.54 19.20
CA ILE A 135 11.39 0.48 20.17
C ILE A 135 12.91 0.48 20.38
N ASP A 136 13.50 -0.70 20.52
CA ASP A 136 14.94 -0.85 20.68
C ASP A 136 15.69 -0.29 19.46
N LEU A 137 15.24 -0.62 18.24
CA LEU A 137 15.80 -0.10 17.00
C LEU A 137 15.67 1.43 16.91
N MET A 138 14.52 1.99 17.28
CA MET A 138 14.31 3.45 17.31
C MET A 138 15.25 4.15 18.28
N ASN A 139 15.44 3.58 19.48
CA ASN A 139 16.36 4.13 20.47
C ASN A 139 17.82 4.06 19.98
N GLN A 140 18.23 2.93 19.39
CA GLN A 140 19.56 2.79 18.79
C GLN A 140 19.82 3.81 17.68
N CYS A 141 18.82 4.08 16.83
CA CYS A 141 18.91 5.09 15.77
C CYS A 141 19.05 6.52 16.32
N ARG A 142 18.51 6.80 17.51
CA ARG A 142 18.64 8.11 18.19
C ARG A 142 19.97 8.26 18.93
N SER A 143 20.45 7.20 19.58
CA SER A 143 21.67 7.21 20.39
C SER A 143 22.95 7.10 19.54
N SER A 144 22.89 6.38 18.44
CA SER A 144 24.01 6.27 17.51
C SER A 144 23.96 7.46 16.56
N LYS A 145 25.06 8.17 16.32
CA LYS A 145 25.19 9.15 15.21
C LYS A 145 25.08 8.50 13.81
N VAL A 146 24.47 7.31 13.70
CA VAL A 146 24.08 6.65 12.46
C VAL A 146 22.98 7.51 11.90
N ARG A 147 23.32 8.33 10.90
CA ARG A 147 22.36 9.23 10.28
C ARG A 147 21.25 8.38 9.70
N LEU A 148 20.01 8.88 9.80
CA LEU A 148 18.82 8.34 9.14
C LEU A 148 19.04 8.00 7.65
N PHE A 149 20.07 8.61 7.03
CA PHE A 149 20.56 8.33 5.68
C PHE A 149 21.20 6.93 5.49
N ASP A 150 21.85 6.35 6.50
CA ASP A 150 22.45 5.00 6.45
C ASP A 150 21.39 3.89 6.52
N LEU A 151 20.20 4.19 7.07
CA LEU A 151 19.02 3.32 7.00
C LEU A 151 18.50 3.20 5.56
N ARG A 152 18.78 4.20 4.72
CA ARG A 152 18.37 4.23 3.31
C ARG A 152 19.18 3.28 2.43
N ASN A 153 20.41 2.92 2.84
CA ASN A 153 21.32 2.07 2.09
C ASN A 153 21.94 0.95 2.94
N GLY A 154 21.08 0.08 3.50
CA GLY A 154 21.51 -1.28 3.87
C GLY A 154 21.53 -1.61 5.35
N PHE A 155 21.43 -0.66 6.28
CA PHE A 155 21.42 -0.98 7.72
C PHE A 155 20.22 -1.85 8.13
N PHE A 156 19.03 -1.51 7.64
CA PHE A 156 17.80 -2.27 7.93
C PHE A 156 17.81 -3.64 7.26
N ARG A 157 18.23 -3.70 5.98
CA ARG A 157 18.40 -4.98 5.27
C ARG A 157 19.46 -5.86 5.93
N HIS A 158 20.60 -5.32 6.34
CA HIS A 158 21.67 -6.10 6.95
C HIS A 158 21.27 -6.65 8.32
N ASN A 159 20.65 -5.83 9.19
CA ASN A 159 20.18 -6.30 10.49
C ASN A 159 18.99 -7.27 10.41
N ILE A 160 18.05 -7.07 9.49
CA ILE A 160 16.93 -8.01 9.30
C ILE A 160 17.40 -9.31 8.64
N LEU A 161 18.24 -9.24 7.61
CA LEU A 161 18.74 -10.44 6.94
C LEU A 161 19.65 -11.26 7.86
N ASN A 162 20.55 -10.65 8.63
CA ASN A 162 21.38 -11.42 9.57
C ASN A 162 20.52 -12.14 10.64
N LYS A 163 19.39 -11.57 11.06
CA LYS A 163 18.48 -12.22 12.01
C LYS A 163 17.63 -13.33 11.39
N ALA A 164 17.31 -13.23 10.10
CA ALA A 164 16.54 -14.23 9.36
C ALA A 164 17.37 -15.44 8.88
N TYR A 165 18.70 -15.38 8.96
CA TYR A 165 19.62 -16.46 8.56
C TYR A 165 20.39 -17.10 9.73
N LEU A 166 20.06 -16.73 10.98
CA LEU A 166 20.73 -17.26 12.19
C LEU A 166 19.84 -18.17 13.06
N ASP A 167 18.66 -18.56 12.56
CA ASP A 167 17.82 -19.61 13.14
C ASP A 167 17.55 -20.73 12.11
#